data_AF-A0A100XW00-F1
#
_entry.id   AF-A0A100XW00-F1
#
_cell.length_a   1.000
_cell.length_b   1.000
_cell.length_c   1.000
_cell.angle_alpha   90.00
_cell.angle_beta   90.00
_cell.angle_gamma   90.00
#
_symmetry.space_group_name_H-M   'P 1'
#
loop_
_entity.id
_entity.type
_entity.pdbx_description
1 polymer ?
#
loop_
_entity_poly.entity_id
_entity_poly.type
_entity_poly.pdbx_seq_one_letter_code
_entity_poly.pdbx_strand_id
1 'polypeptide(L)'
;MEVIRHEGPGRLGLVRIGERSFTTPALAGVDFTLSPFNSFFHPKEPGEYDFNLAPAIPLGFYTPDEVIEKALGRLWSVNYEGFNAFYLPALRRTSYLGEFFKIIERYNFDAVYLGNSKILVREYRYFVKIIRELRERFPNVMIIADLEPFFYPLAVYLGVDAFDTRSLKLYDFEGKGFTQYSPFLWKEGSNSMDFAEETVLLVRNTLREGKLRYLVENFFSTQYHAGILRIADLEHPDYLEKYTPIQRETVYFISDASIRRPEVRRWHSRVAERFVPPRNTELVLLFPCSAKKPYYFSRSHTLYRRAVKEALGSGIAKVHELILTSPFGVVPREWEWLAKYDIVVTGHWSEEEVKPAAELLAKTLEKYPKDVPIIAHLDEAYVEIAKLAGELSGREITFTRVENGTTGRESLKSLTETLKEFELEATKEDRTYRYFEGIRKVFDFYFGQGAGEAVLPDNGKVRGSKMLRIFAENQQTGTFKDGVISVTPYGMQRIYDALGAYWVKVDFELRGDVFAVGVDEADPAIRPDDIVGIVRDGKVIGVGKAVLSGDEMVRARKGVAVKVRKRA
;
A
#
# COMPACT_ATOMS: atom_id res chain seq x y z
N MET A 1 -15.57 -15.42 -2.63
CA MET A 1 -14.12 -15.52 -2.82
C MET A 1 -13.36 -15.27 -1.52
N GLU A 2 -12.26 -16.00 -1.29
CA GLU A 2 -11.28 -15.75 -0.22
C GLU A 2 -10.09 -14.97 -0.78
N VAL A 3 -9.54 -14.04 -0.01
CA VAL A 3 -8.34 -13.30 -0.39
C VAL A 3 -7.10 -14.08 0.05
N ILE A 4 -6.14 -14.26 -0.87
CA ILE A 4 -4.82 -14.82 -0.55
C ILE A 4 -3.83 -13.68 -0.28
N ARG A 5 -3.87 -12.63 -1.11
CA ARG A 5 -2.95 -11.50 -1.08
C ARG A 5 -3.57 -10.28 -1.76
N HIS A 6 -3.23 -9.10 -1.26
CA HIS A 6 -3.54 -7.82 -1.89
C HIS A 6 -2.33 -7.17 -2.57
N GLU A 7 -2.61 -6.30 -3.55
CA GLU A 7 -1.74 -5.22 -3.96
C GLU A 7 -2.61 -4.04 -4.42
N GLY A 8 -2.71 -3.02 -3.55
CA GLY A 8 -3.85 -2.13 -3.61
C GLY A 8 -5.15 -2.92 -3.41
N PRO A 9 -6.30 -2.38 -3.86
CA PRO A 9 -7.58 -3.09 -3.80
C PRO A 9 -7.61 -4.38 -4.63
N GLY A 10 -6.72 -4.49 -5.62
CA GLY A 10 -6.47 -5.70 -6.38
C GLY A 10 -5.98 -6.85 -5.53
N ARG A 11 -6.30 -8.08 -5.95
CA ARG A 11 -6.06 -9.26 -5.13
C ARG A 11 -5.90 -10.54 -5.92
N LEU A 12 -5.08 -11.42 -5.37
CA LEU A 12 -5.07 -12.84 -5.71
C LEU A 12 -6.12 -13.52 -4.83
N GLY A 13 -7.20 -14.00 -5.44
CA GLY A 13 -8.29 -14.66 -4.74
C GLY A 13 -8.33 -16.16 -4.99
N LEU A 14 -9.01 -16.88 -4.10
CA LEU A 14 -9.42 -18.27 -4.27
C LEU A 14 -10.94 -18.34 -4.26
N VAL A 15 -11.50 -18.87 -5.34
CA VAL A 15 -12.93 -19.11 -5.48
C VAL A 15 -13.17 -20.60 -5.35
N ARG A 16 -14.18 -20.98 -4.56
CA ARG A 16 -14.65 -22.35 -4.41
C ARG A 16 -16.15 -22.36 -4.69
N ILE A 17 -16.59 -23.18 -5.64
CA ILE A 17 -17.99 -23.35 -6.04
C ILE A 17 -18.24 -24.84 -6.18
N GLY A 18 -19.04 -25.41 -5.28
CA GLY A 18 -19.17 -26.86 -5.16
C GLY A 18 -17.80 -27.51 -4.95
N GLU A 19 -17.47 -28.50 -5.80
CA GLU A 19 -16.18 -29.20 -5.78
C GLU A 19 -15.08 -28.50 -6.60
N ARG A 20 -15.42 -27.48 -7.38
CA ARG A 20 -14.47 -26.75 -8.23
C ARG A 20 -13.83 -25.60 -7.48
N SER A 21 -12.57 -25.33 -7.80
CA SER A 21 -11.87 -24.15 -7.32
C SER A 21 -10.93 -23.58 -8.36
N PHE A 22 -10.80 -22.26 -8.39
CA PHE A 22 -9.88 -21.54 -9.27
C PHE A 22 -9.38 -20.25 -8.60
N THR A 23 -8.32 -19.66 -9.16
CA THR A 23 -7.71 -18.44 -8.63
C THR A 23 -8.06 -17.22 -9.47
N THR A 24 -8.26 -16.07 -8.84
CA THR A 24 -8.47 -14.78 -9.52
C THR A 24 -7.19 -13.92 -9.52
N PRO A 25 -6.95 -13.04 -10.50
CA PRO A 25 -7.83 -12.69 -11.63
C PRO A 25 -8.12 -13.87 -12.57
N ALA A 26 -9.31 -13.95 -13.17
CA ALA A 26 -9.74 -15.10 -13.97
C ALA A 26 -10.52 -14.71 -15.24
N LEU A 27 -10.68 -15.66 -16.16
CA LEU A 27 -11.43 -15.50 -17.41
C LEU A 27 -12.69 -16.37 -17.41
N ALA A 28 -13.85 -15.74 -17.57
CA ALA A 28 -15.11 -16.45 -17.81
C ALA A 28 -15.07 -17.08 -19.20
N GLY A 29 -15.39 -18.37 -19.30
CA GLY A 29 -15.23 -19.19 -20.50
C GLY A 29 -13.93 -20.01 -20.54
N VAL A 30 -13.00 -19.78 -19.61
CA VAL A 30 -11.75 -20.57 -19.45
C VAL A 30 -11.66 -21.17 -18.06
N ASP A 31 -11.51 -20.31 -17.04
CA ASP A 31 -11.32 -20.74 -15.65
C ASP A 31 -12.64 -21.17 -15.02
N PHE A 32 -13.76 -20.60 -15.48
CA PHE A 32 -15.11 -20.89 -15.00
C PHE A 32 -16.15 -20.59 -16.08
N THR A 33 -17.33 -21.18 -15.92
CA THR A 33 -18.49 -20.95 -16.78
C THR A 33 -19.42 -19.91 -16.14
N LEU A 34 -19.84 -18.93 -16.92
CA LEU A 34 -20.81 -17.90 -16.54
C LEU A 34 -22.03 -18.08 -17.43
N SER A 35 -23.22 -18.15 -16.83
CA SER A 35 -24.46 -18.26 -17.60
C SER A 35 -24.60 -17.07 -18.56
N PRO A 36 -25.24 -17.24 -19.73
CA PRO A 36 -25.52 -16.11 -20.61
C PRO A 36 -26.38 -15.07 -19.89
N PHE A 37 -26.45 -13.87 -20.47
CA PHE A 37 -27.22 -12.78 -19.90
C PHE A 37 -28.70 -13.18 -19.73
N ASN A 38 -29.15 -13.28 -18.48
CA ASN A 38 -30.51 -13.65 -18.13
C ASN A 38 -31.38 -12.40 -18.05
N SER A 39 -32.46 -12.37 -18.85
CA SER A 39 -33.39 -11.25 -18.89
C SER A 39 -34.47 -11.41 -17.82
N PHE A 40 -34.84 -10.31 -17.17
CA PHE A 40 -36.01 -10.25 -16.29
C PHE A 40 -37.30 -10.71 -16.99
N PHE A 41 -37.44 -10.46 -18.30
CA PHE A 41 -38.67 -10.80 -19.04
C PHE A 41 -38.72 -12.27 -19.47
N HIS A 42 -37.57 -12.93 -19.56
CA HIS A 42 -37.45 -14.32 -19.97
C HIS A 42 -36.34 -14.99 -19.13
N PRO A 43 -36.57 -15.18 -17.82
CA PRO A 43 -35.58 -15.79 -16.94
C PRO A 43 -35.40 -17.26 -17.30
N LYS A 44 -34.17 -17.74 -17.23
CA LYS A 44 -33.89 -19.17 -17.23
C LYS A 44 -33.74 -19.62 -15.78
N GLU A 45 -34.18 -20.84 -15.48
CA GLU A 45 -33.88 -21.48 -14.20
C GLU A 45 -32.34 -21.55 -14.02
N PRO A 46 -31.83 -21.37 -12.79
CA PRO A 46 -30.40 -21.56 -12.52
C PRO A 46 -30.01 -23.03 -12.79
N GLY A 47 -28.87 -23.26 -13.45
CA GLY A 47 -28.40 -24.61 -13.77
C GLY A 47 -27.27 -24.64 -14.81
N GLU A 48 -26.37 -25.63 -14.67
CA GLU A 48 -25.19 -25.97 -15.50
C GLU A 48 -23.96 -25.04 -15.45
N TYR A 49 -24.04 -23.83 -14.90
CA TYR A 49 -22.91 -22.88 -14.84
C TYR A 49 -22.32 -22.75 -13.43
N ASP A 50 -21.01 -22.50 -13.36
CA ASP A 50 -20.32 -22.20 -12.10
C ASP A 50 -20.88 -20.90 -11.49
N PHE A 51 -21.14 -19.90 -12.33
CA PHE A 51 -21.89 -18.69 -11.95
C PHE A 51 -23.18 -18.56 -12.77
N ASN A 52 -24.31 -18.62 -12.07
CA ASN A 52 -25.65 -18.42 -12.62
C ASN A 52 -26.04 -16.96 -12.38
N LEU A 53 -26.06 -16.19 -13.47
CA LEU A 53 -26.43 -14.78 -13.46
C LEU A 53 -27.94 -14.63 -13.22
N ALA A 54 -28.29 -13.85 -12.21
CA ALA A 54 -29.66 -13.51 -11.89
C ALA A 54 -30.38 -12.79 -13.05
N PRO A 55 -31.71 -12.95 -13.17
CA PRO A 55 -32.51 -12.18 -14.12
C PRO A 55 -32.31 -10.67 -13.91
N ALA A 56 -31.96 -9.98 -14.97
CA ALA A 56 -31.54 -8.59 -14.92
C ALA A 56 -32.33 -7.69 -15.88
N ILE A 57 -32.36 -6.40 -15.56
CA ILE A 57 -32.80 -5.34 -16.48
C ILE A 57 -31.53 -4.55 -16.87
N PRO A 58 -31.03 -4.68 -18.11
CA PRO A 58 -29.79 -4.02 -18.54
C PRO A 58 -30.05 -2.52 -18.77
N LEU A 59 -29.97 -1.74 -17.71
CA LEU A 59 -30.08 -0.28 -17.78
C LEU A 59 -28.81 0.30 -18.39
N GLY A 60 -28.97 1.17 -19.40
CA GLY A 60 -27.85 1.91 -19.97
C GLY A 60 -27.26 2.94 -18.99
N PHE A 61 -26.01 3.32 -19.19
CA PHE A 61 -25.29 4.20 -18.25
C PHE A 61 -25.99 5.56 -17.99
N TYR A 62 -26.64 6.10 -19.02
CA TYR A 62 -27.33 7.40 -18.99
C TYR A 62 -28.85 7.30 -18.77
N THR A 63 -29.34 6.18 -18.24
CA THR A 63 -30.78 5.96 -18.07
C THR A 63 -31.44 7.05 -17.19
N PRO A 64 -32.63 7.58 -17.56
CA PRO A 64 -33.37 8.55 -16.74
C PRO A 64 -33.90 7.98 -15.42
N ASP A 65 -34.18 8.85 -14.44
CA ASP A 65 -34.69 8.47 -13.10
C ASP A 65 -35.93 7.59 -13.19
N GLU A 66 -36.95 8.05 -13.89
CA GLU A 66 -38.25 7.37 -14.00
C GLU A 66 -38.11 5.92 -14.48
N VAL A 67 -37.15 5.66 -15.38
CA VAL A 67 -36.89 4.33 -15.93
C VAL A 67 -36.12 3.47 -14.91
N ILE A 68 -35.17 4.06 -14.18
CA ILE A 68 -34.42 3.38 -13.11
C ILE A 68 -35.37 2.99 -11.98
N GLU A 69 -36.22 3.91 -11.51
CA GLU A 69 -37.18 3.67 -10.43
C GLU A 69 -38.17 2.56 -10.80
N LYS A 70 -38.70 2.60 -12.02
CA LYS A 70 -39.58 1.53 -12.54
C LYS A 70 -38.86 0.18 -12.62
N ALA A 71 -37.59 0.18 -13.02
CA ALA A 71 -36.79 -1.04 -13.09
C ALA A 71 -36.47 -1.59 -11.69
N LEU A 72 -36.14 -0.72 -10.72
CA LEU A 72 -35.90 -1.10 -9.32
C LEU A 72 -37.14 -1.75 -8.71
N GLY A 73 -38.33 -1.16 -8.90
CA GLY A 73 -39.59 -1.75 -8.40
C GLY A 73 -39.80 -3.17 -8.92
N ARG A 74 -39.41 -3.44 -10.17
CA ARG A 74 -39.45 -4.79 -10.76
C ARG A 74 -38.38 -5.71 -10.17
N LEU A 75 -37.13 -5.27 -10.12
CA LEU A 75 -36.01 -6.08 -9.59
C LEU A 75 -36.25 -6.51 -8.13
N TRP A 76 -36.83 -5.64 -7.31
CA TRP A 76 -37.21 -5.97 -5.93
C TRP A 76 -38.28 -7.05 -5.79
N SER A 77 -39.07 -7.30 -6.85
CA SER A 77 -40.10 -8.34 -6.87
C SER A 77 -39.59 -9.73 -7.29
N VAL A 78 -38.33 -9.84 -7.73
CA VAL A 78 -37.74 -11.12 -8.17
C VAL A 78 -37.31 -11.95 -6.97
N ASN A 79 -37.61 -13.24 -7.01
CA ASN A 79 -36.92 -14.23 -6.17
C ASN A 79 -35.59 -14.61 -6.83
N TYR A 80 -34.49 -14.28 -6.15
CA TYR A 80 -33.14 -14.59 -6.64
C TYR A 80 -32.54 -15.87 -6.05
N GLU A 81 -33.33 -16.67 -5.32
CA GLU A 81 -32.88 -17.98 -4.82
C GLU A 81 -32.35 -18.86 -5.96
N GLY A 82 -31.22 -19.54 -5.70
CA GLY A 82 -30.54 -20.40 -6.67
C GLY A 82 -29.58 -19.67 -7.62
N PHE A 83 -29.63 -18.34 -7.72
CA PHE A 83 -28.63 -17.56 -8.45
C PHE A 83 -27.48 -17.13 -7.53
N ASN A 84 -26.25 -17.16 -8.03
CA ASN A 84 -25.04 -16.81 -7.26
C ASN A 84 -24.23 -15.67 -7.90
N ALA A 85 -24.66 -15.15 -9.06
CA ALA A 85 -24.13 -13.92 -9.64
C ALA A 85 -25.23 -12.88 -9.89
N PHE A 86 -24.97 -11.61 -9.59
CA PHE A 86 -25.90 -10.51 -9.84
C PHE A 86 -25.38 -9.58 -10.93
N TYR A 87 -26.26 -9.15 -11.84
CA TYR A 87 -25.92 -8.09 -12.80
C TYR A 87 -26.13 -6.72 -12.18
N LEU A 88 -25.04 -5.99 -11.92
CA LEU A 88 -25.11 -4.61 -11.48
C LEU A 88 -25.03 -3.68 -12.70
N PRO A 89 -26.11 -2.97 -13.08
CA PRO A 89 -25.99 -1.92 -14.08
C PRO A 89 -25.17 -0.76 -13.48
N ALA A 90 -23.97 -0.52 -13.98
CA ALA A 90 -23.25 0.70 -13.62
C ALA A 90 -23.99 1.91 -14.22
N LEU A 91 -24.36 2.87 -13.38
CA LEU A 91 -25.16 4.04 -13.77
C LEU A 91 -24.42 5.33 -13.45
N ARG A 92 -24.62 6.36 -14.28
CA ARG A 92 -24.19 7.73 -13.96
C ARG A 92 -24.87 8.25 -12.69
N ARG A 93 -26.13 7.88 -12.48
CA ARG A 93 -26.92 8.27 -11.31
C ARG A 93 -26.57 7.39 -10.10
N THR A 94 -25.40 7.64 -9.53
CA THR A 94 -24.85 6.82 -8.45
C THR A 94 -25.69 6.77 -7.16
N SER A 95 -26.63 7.71 -6.98
CA SER A 95 -27.60 7.69 -5.87
C SER A 95 -28.43 6.41 -5.80
N TYR A 96 -28.65 5.73 -6.94
CA TYR A 96 -29.42 4.48 -6.98
C TYR A 96 -28.57 3.22 -6.69
N LEU A 97 -27.24 3.30 -6.67
CA LEU A 97 -26.38 2.13 -6.41
C LEU A 97 -26.71 1.47 -5.08
N GLY A 98 -27.07 2.27 -4.07
CA GLY A 98 -27.50 1.78 -2.76
C GLY A 98 -28.66 0.78 -2.83
N GLU A 99 -29.62 0.97 -3.74
CA GLU A 99 -30.76 0.06 -3.92
C GLU A 99 -30.33 -1.28 -4.51
N PHE A 100 -29.46 -1.28 -5.52
CA PHE A 100 -28.91 -2.53 -6.07
C PHE A 100 -28.05 -3.26 -5.05
N PHE A 101 -27.27 -2.54 -4.24
CA PHE A 101 -26.46 -3.12 -3.18
C PHE A 101 -27.31 -3.78 -2.09
N LYS A 102 -28.49 -3.23 -1.75
CA LYS A 102 -29.41 -3.91 -0.82
C LYS A 102 -29.89 -5.26 -1.36
N ILE A 103 -30.12 -5.37 -2.68
CA ILE A 103 -30.45 -6.66 -3.32
C ILE A 103 -29.25 -7.62 -3.21
N ILE A 104 -28.05 -7.13 -3.52
CA ILE A 104 -26.82 -7.94 -3.43
C ILE A 104 -26.62 -8.49 -2.01
N GLU A 105 -26.79 -7.62 -1.01
CA GLU A 105 -26.66 -7.96 0.41
C GLU A 105 -27.72 -8.95 0.87
N ARG A 106 -28.98 -8.76 0.47
CA ARG A 106 -30.12 -9.60 0.87
C ARG A 106 -29.96 -11.05 0.42
N TYR A 107 -29.47 -11.27 -0.79
CA TYR A 107 -29.32 -12.62 -1.37
C TYR A 107 -27.89 -13.16 -1.30
N ASN A 108 -26.94 -12.37 -0.78
CA ASN A 108 -25.56 -12.78 -0.53
C ASN A 108 -24.89 -13.44 -1.76
N PHE A 109 -24.99 -12.79 -2.92
CA PHE A 109 -24.38 -13.28 -4.16
C PHE A 109 -22.86 -13.47 -4.02
N ASP A 110 -22.31 -14.48 -4.70
CA ASP A 110 -20.87 -14.73 -4.72
C ASP A 110 -20.12 -13.86 -5.74
N ALA A 111 -20.81 -13.41 -6.78
CA ALA A 111 -20.25 -12.55 -7.82
C ALA A 111 -21.20 -11.42 -8.25
N VAL A 112 -20.61 -10.36 -8.77
CA VAL A 112 -21.29 -9.26 -9.45
C VAL A 112 -20.72 -9.12 -10.85
N TYR A 113 -21.58 -9.19 -11.86
CA TYR A 113 -21.25 -8.80 -13.22
C TYR A 113 -21.50 -7.30 -13.39
N LEU A 114 -20.44 -6.54 -13.62
CA LEU A 114 -20.48 -5.10 -13.78
C LEU A 114 -20.94 -4.73 -15.20
N GLY A 115 -22.20 -4.36 -15.33
CA GLY A 115 -22.79 -3.84 -16.56
C GLY A 115 -22.19 -2.50 -16.98
N ASN A 116 -22.28 -2.16 -18.26
CA ASN A 116 -21.76 -0.92 -18.86
C ASN A 116 -20.24 -0.72 -18.70
N SER A 117 -19.45 -1.77 -18.39
CA SER A 117 -18.00 -1.70 -18.18
C SER A 117 -17.24 -0.94 -19.29
N LYS A 118 -17.57 -1.20 -20.56
CA LYS A 118 -16.96 -0.54 -21.73
C LYS A 118 -17.22 0.97 -21.83
N ILE A 119 -18.37 1.44 -21.33
CA ILE A 119 -18.67 2.87 -21.23
C ILE A 119 -17.97 3.43 -19.99
N LEU A 120 -18.00 2.67 -18.89
CA LEU A 120 -17.52 3.11 -17.58
C LEU A 120 -16.03 3.46 -17.59
N VAL A 121 -15.19 2.75 -18.35
CA VAL A 121 -13.75 3.10 -18.49
C VAL A 121 -13.49 4.46 -19.14
N ARG A 122 -14.49 5.05 -19.82
CA ARG A 122 -14.42 6.41 -20.36
C ARG A 122 -14.86 7.47 -19.34
N GLU A 123 -15.52 7.03 -18.27
CA GLU A 123 -16.12 7.82 -17.21
C GLU A 123 -15.31 7.65 -15.92
N TYR A 124 -14.05 8.10 -15.93
CA TYR A 124 -12.99 7.71 -14.99
C TYR A 124 -13.41 7.73 -13.51
N ARG A 125 -14.06 8.82 -13.08
CA ARG A 125 -14.54 8.99 -11.71
C ARG A 125 -15.59 7.94 -11.34
N TYR A 126 -16.51 7.65 -12.25
CA TYR A 126 -17.54 6.64 -12.02
C TYR A 126 -16.94 5.23 -12.01
N PHE A 127 -15.94 4.95 -12.85
CA PHE A 127 -15.23 3.67 -12.82
C PHE A 127 -14.61 3.39 -11.45
N VAL A 128 -13.80 4.33 -10.94
CA VAL A 128 -13.14 4.16 -9.64
C VAL A 128 -14.17 4.13 -8.51
N LYS A 129 -15.13 5.06 -8.50
CA LYS A 129 -16.17 5.15 -7.46
C LYS A 129 -17.00 3.87 -7.33
N ILE A 130 -17.52 3.33 -8.43
CA ILE A 130 -18.40 2.16 -8.40
C ILE A 130 -17.64 0.92 -7.95
N ILE A 131 -16.42 0.71 -8.44
CA ILE A 131 -15.59 -0.43 -8.03
C ILE A 131 -15.23 -0.32 -6.54
N ARG A 132 -14.85 0.88 -6.08
CA ARG A 132 -14.59 1.14 -4.66
C ARG A 132 -15.79 0.80 -3.79
N GLU A 133 -16.98 1.32 -4.11
CA GLU A 133 -18.18 1.07 -3.31
C GLU A 133 -18.52 -0.42 -3.24
N LEU A 134 -18.39 -1.15 -4.36
CA LEU A 134 -18.55 -2.60 -4.39
C LEU A 134 -17.53 -3.31 -3.50
N ARG A 135 -16.24 -2.96 -3.63
CA ARG A 135 -15.15 -3.64 -2.92
C ARG A 135 -15.21 -3.40 -1.42
N GLU A 136 -15.45 -2.17 -0.99
CA GLU A 136 -15.53 -1.81 0.43
C GLU A 136 -16.77 -2.41 1.11
N ARG A 137 -17.91 -2.48 0.40
CA ARG A 137 -19.14 -3.03 0.96
C ARG A 137 -19.19 -4.56 0.92
N PHE A 138 -18.65 -5.17 -0.12
CA PHE A 138 -18.73 -6.61 -0.37
C PHE A 138 -17.34 -7.23 -0.56
N PRO A 139 -16.56 -7.39 0.53
CA PRO A 139 -15.19 -7.87 0.42
C PRO A 139 -15.10 -9.28 -0.18
N ASN A 140 -16.05 -10.18 0.05
CA ASN A 140 -15.97 -11.53 -0.51
C ASN A 140 -16.56 -11.69 -1.92
N VAL A 141 -17.21 -10.66 -2.48
CA VAL A 141 -17.83 -10.71 -3.81
C VAL A 141 -16.77 -10.63 -4.90
N MET A 142 -16.88 -11.51 -5.89
CA MET A 142 -16.07 -11.49 -7.10
C MET A 142 -16.64 -10.48 -8.10
N ILE A 143 -15.86 -9.51 -8.54
CA ILE A 143 -16.28 -8.51 -9.54
C ILE A 143 -15.86 -8.99 -10.93
N ILE A 144 -16.83 -9.23 -11.81
CA ILE A 144 -16.65 -9.64 -13.21
C ILE A 144 -16.92 -8.44 -14.12
N ALA A 145 -16.08 -8.18 -15.11
CA ALA A 145 -16.30 -7.13 -16.10
C ALA A 145 -16.00 -7.60 -17.53
N ASP A 146 -16.70 -7.05 -18.52
CA ASP A 146 -16.32 -7.21 -19.93
C ASP A 146 -15.42 -6.05 -20.35
N LEU A 147 -14.11 -6.27 -20.42
CA LEU A 147 -13.08 -5.29 -20.77
C LEU A 147 -12.06 -5.93 -21.71
N GLU A 148 -11.37 -5.12 -22.51
CA GLU A 148 -10.30 -5.61 -23.38
C GLU A 148 -9.03 -5.95 -22.56
N PRO A 149 -8.22 -6.97 -22.94
CA PRO A 149 -7.20 -7.50 -22.06
C PRO A 149 -6.09 -6.54 -21.66
N PHE A 150 -5.77 -5.57 -22.52
CA PHE A 150 -4.78 -4.53 -22.21
C PHE A 150 -5.22 -3.63 -21.03
N PHE A 151 -6.49 -3.65 -20.62
CA PHE A 151 -6.98 -2.97 -19.41
C PHE A 151 -6.91 -3.83 -18.13
N TYR A 152 -6.68 -5.13 -18.23
CA TYR A 152 -6.76 -6.04 -17.09
C TYR A 152 -5.85 -5.63 -15.93
N PRO A 153 -4.57 -5.24 -16.13
CA PRO A 153 -3.72 -4.85 -15.01
C PRO A 153 -4.32 -3.72 -14.16
N LEU A 154 -4.82 -2.65 -14.82
CA LEU A 154 -5.40 -1.50 -14.12
C LEU A 154 -6.74 -1.84 -13.47
N ALA A 155 -7.61 -2.56 -14.18
CA ALA A 155 -8.90 -2.98 -13.63
C ALA A 155 -8.71 -3.89 -12.41
N VAL A 156 -7.77 -4.84 -12.47
CA VAL A 156 -7.42 -5.69 -11.33
C VAL A 156 -6.86 -4.86 -10.19
N TYR A 157 -5.92 -3.96 -10.44
CA TYR A 157 -5.34 -3.11 -9.40
C TYR A 157 -6.40 -2.33 -8.61
N LEU A 158 -7.48 -1.90 -9.30
CA LEU A 158 -8.60 -1.20 -8.68
C LEU A 158 -9.63 -2.13 -8.03
N GLY A 159 -9.54 -3.44 -8.23
CA GLY A 159 -10.33 -4.43 -7.53
C GLY A 159 -11.22 -5.33 -8.40
N VAL A 160 -11.12 -5.31 -9.74
CA VAL A 160 -11.82 -6.29 -10.60
C VAL A 160 -11.15 -7.66 -10.47
N ASP A 161 -11.94 -8.73 -10.36
CA ASP A 161 -11.44 -10.08 -10.09
C ASP A 161 -11.54 -11.02 -11.30
N ALA A 162 -12.36 -10.72 -12.30
CA ALA A 162 -12.49 -11.60 -13.47
C ALA A 162 -13.01 -10.86 -14.70
N PHE A 163 -12.77 -11.45 -15.87
CA PHE A 163 -13.11 -10.84 -17.15
C PHE A 163 -13.91 -11.78 -18.05
N ASP A 164 -14.94 -11.24 -18.68
CA ASP A 164 -15.77 -11.96 -19.65
C ASP A 164 -15.07 -11.98 -21.02
N THR A 165 -14.93 -13.17 -21.61
CA THR A 165 -14.19 -13.35 -22.87
C THR A 165 -15.08 -13.37 -24.11
N ARG A 166 -16.41 -13.26 -23.97
CA ARG A 166 -17.33 -13.33 -25.12
C ARG A 166 -17.05 -12.27 -26.17
N SER A 167 -16.65 -11.07 -25.76
CA SER A 167 -16.33 -9.98 -26.69
C SER A 167 -15.05 -10.24 -27.48
N LEU A 168 -14.11 -11.03 -26.96
CA LEU A 168 -12.86 -11.40 -27.63
C LEU A 168 -13.10 -12.20 -28.92
N LYS A 169 -14.10 -13.08 -28.91
CA LYS A 169 -14.49 -13.86 -30.10
C LYS A 169 -14.95 -12.97 -31.26
N LEU A 170 -15.55 -11.82 -30.95
CA LEU A 170 -15.95 -10.83 -31.96
C LEU A 170 -14.74 -10.08 -32.53
N TYR A 171 -13.75 -9.77 -31.69
CA TYR A 171 -12.50 -9.16 -32.16
C TYR A 171 -11.74 -10.09 -33.11
N ASP A 172 -11.60 -11.36 -32.75
CA ASP A 172 -10.93 -12.36 -33.60
C ASP A 172 -11.67 -12.55 -34.94
N PHE A 173 -13.01 -12.59 -34.91
CA PHE A 173 -13.83 -12.63 -36.12
C PHE A 173 -13.60 -11.41 -37.03
N GLU A 174 -13.39 -10.23 -36.45
CA GLU A 174 -13.06 -9.00 -37.17
C GLU A 174 -11.56 -8.87 -37.54
N GLY A 175 -10.73 -9.87 -37.26
CA GLY A 175 -9.29 -9.84 -37.51
C GLY A 175 -8.52 -8.84 -36.65
N LYS A 176 -9.06 -8.51 -35.47
CA LYS A 176 -8.48 -7.60 -34.49
C LYS A 176 -7.79 -8.39 -33.37
N GLY A 177 -6.55 -8.03 -33.08
CA GLY A 177 -5.79 -8.53 -31.93
C GLY A 177 -5.31 -7.43 -31.00
N PHE A 178 -4.72 -7.85 -29.88
CA PHE A 178 -4.25 -6.98 -28.81
C PHE A 178 -2.74 -7.15 -28.58
N THR A 179 -2.10 -6.10 -28.09
CA THR A 179 -0.75 -6.16 -27.51
C THR A 179 -0.68 -5.26 -26.29
N GLN A 180 0.41 -5.35 -25.53
CA GLN A 180 0.66 -4.42 -24.42
C GLN A 180 0.83 -2.95 -24.86
N TYR A 181 1.17 -2.71 -26.13
CA TYR A 181 1.47 -1.37 -26.65
C TYR A 181 0.32 -0.75 -27.45
N SER A 182 -0.47 -1.59 -28.12
CA SER A 182 -1.56 -1.15 -28.99
C SER A 182 -2.86 -1.86 -28.65
N PRO A 183 -3.96 -1.13 -28.46
CA PRO A 183 -5.27 -1.70 -28.22
C PRO A 183 -5.84 -2.43 -29.45
N PHE A 184 -5.31 -2.17 -30.66
CA PHE A 184 -5.76 -2.85 -31.87
C PHE A 184 -4.59 -3.11 -32.82
N LEU A 185 -4.44 -4.36 -33.22
CA LEU A 185 -3.67 -4.76 -34.39
C LEU A 185 -4.62 -5.40 -35.40
N TRP A 186 -4.58 -4.94 -36.64
CA TRP A 186 -5.28 -5.59 -37.74
C TRP A 186 -4.37 -6.66 -38.32
N LYS A 187 -4.67 -7.93 -38.02
CA LYS A 187 -3.87 -9.07 -38.49
C LYS A 187 -4.77 -10.30 -38.62
N GLU A 188 -4.77 -10.93 -39.80
CA GLU A 188 -5.37 -12.25 -39.98
C GLU A 188 -4.72 -13.27 -39.03
N GLY A 189 -5.54 -14.06 -38.33
CA GLY A 189 -5.07 -15.01 -37.31
C GLY A 189 -4.63 -14.36 -36.00
N SER A 190 -5.11 -13.15 -35.68
CA SER A 190 -5.01 -12.60 -34.33
C SER A 190 -5.76 -13.49 -33.34
N ASN A 191 -5.17 -13.73 -32.17
CA ASN A 191 -5.76 -14.53 -31.10
C ASN A 191 -5.87 -13.67 -29.83
N SER A 192 -6.99 -12.96 -29.73
CA SER A 192 -7.34 -12.13 -28.58
C SER A 192 -7.46 -12.94 -27.30
N MET A 193 -7.87 -14.21 -27.43
CA MET A 193 -8.01 -15.13 -26.32
C MET A 193 -6.65 -15.49 -25.69
N ASP A 194 -5.66 -15.85 -26.51
CA ASP A 194 -4.30 -16.16 -26.03
C ASP A 194 -3.71 -14.95 -25.28
N PHE A 195 -3.85 -13.75 -25.86
CA PHE A 195 -3.36 -12.54 -25.20
C PHE A 195 -4.06 -12.28 -23.86
N ALA A 196 -5.35 -12.60 -23.74
CA ALA A 196 -6.09 -12.50 -22.48
C ALA A 196 -5.56 -13.48 -21.43
N GLU A 197 -5.32 -14.74 -21.81
CA GLU A 197 -4.77 -15.76 -20.91
C GLU A 197 -3.35 -15.39 -20.44
N GLU A 198 -2.47 -14.99 -21.35
CA GLU A 198 -1.12 -14.53 -21.03
C GLU A 198 -1.14 -13.31 -20.09
N THR A 199 -2.01 -12.34 -20.36
CA THR A 199 -2.13 -11.13 -19.53
C THR A 199 -2.63 -11.47 -18.13
N VAL A 200 -3.62 -12.36 -17.99
CA VAL A 200 -4.10 -12.81 -16.67
C VAL A 200 -3.00 -13.56 -15.90
N LEU A 201 -2.23 -14.42 -16.57
CA LEU A 201 -1.08 -15.09 -15.95
C LEU A 201 -0.02 -14.09 -15.47
N LEU A 202 0.30 -13.09 -16.28
CA LEU A 202 1.23 -12.01 -15.94
C LEU A 202 0.74 -11.21 -14.72
N VAL A 203 -0.55 -10.86 -14.69
CA VAL A 203 -1.17 -10.17 -13.55
C VAL A 203 -1.11 -11.04 -12.27
N ARG A 204 -1.43 -12.34 -12.36
CA ARG A 204 -1.33 -13.27 -11.21
C ARG A 204 0.11 -13.35 -10.68
N ASN A 205 1.11 -13.40 -11.55
CA ASN A 205 2.52 -13.47 -11.16
C ASN A 205 2.98 -12.18 -10.47
N THR A 206 2.63 -11.02 -11.03
CA THR A 206 2.99 -9.72 -10.44
C THR A 206 2.31 -9.48 -9.09
N LEU A 207 1.06 -9.91 -8.90
CA LEU A 207 0.39 -9.92 -7.59
C LEU A 207 1.16 -10.73 -6.54
N ARG A 208 1.66 -11.92 -6.91
CA ARG A 208 2.46 -12.76 -6.00
C ARG A 208 3.76 -12.09 -5.59
N GLU A 209 4.38 -11.36 -6.52
CA GLU A 209 5.63 -10.63 -6.30
C GLU A 209 5.45 -9.25 -5.63
N GLY A 210 4.23 -8.71 -5.57
CA GLY A 210 4.00 -7.34 -5.11
C GLY A 210 4.44 -6.28 -6.11
N LYS A 211 4.20 -6.52 -7.42
CA LYS A 211 4.58 -5.67 -8.55
C LYS A 211 3.44 -5.37 -9.53
N LEU A 212 2.17 -5.63 -9.17
CA LEU A 212 1.01 -5.25 -9.96
C LEU A 212 0.98 -3.75 -10.31
N ARG A 213 1.25 -2.85 -9.35
CA ARG A 213 1.25 -1.41 -9.65
C ARG A 213 2.34 -1.03 -10.66
N TYR A 214 3.49 -1.70 -10.59
CA TYR A 214 4.54 -1.57 -11.62
C TYR A 214 4.04 -2.05 -12.99
N LEU A 215 3.33 -3.19 -13.06
CA LEU A 215 2.73 -3.69 -14.30
C LEU A 215 1.70 -2.71 -14.88
N VAL A 216 0.86 -2.10 -14.03
CA VAL A 216 -0.13 -1.09 -14.45
C VAL A 216 0.53 0.06 -15.19
N GLU A 217 1.65 0.58 -14.66
CA GLU A 217 2.38 1.70 -15.26
C GLU A 217 3.08 1.30 -16.58
N ASN A 218 3.44 0.02 -16.76
CA ASN A 218 3.92 -0.50 -18.04
C ASN A 218 2.79 -0.69 -19.08
N PHE A 219 1.53 -0.69 -18.65
CA PHE A 219 0.33 -0.85 -19.48
C PHE A 219 -0.41 0.47 -19.73
N PHE A 220 0.29 1.61 -19.83
CA PHE A 220 -0.28 2.89 -20.24
C PHE A 220 -0.51 2.99 -21.76
N SER A 221 -1.29 2.06 -22.29
CA SER A 221 -1.60 1.95 -23.72
C SER A 221 -2.59 3.02 -24.21
N THR A 222 -3.41 3.61 -23.33
CA THR A 222 -4.43 4.59 -23.73
C THR A 222 -4.62 5.71 -22.70
N GLN A 223 -5.17 6.84 -23.16
CA GLN A 223 -5.56 7.98 -22.31
C GLN A 223 -6.50 7.59 -21.15
N TYR A 224 -7.29 6.53 -21.31
CA TYR A 224 -8.19 6.02 -20.29
C TYR A 224 -7.42 5.43 -19.10
N HIS A 225 -6.30 4.75 -19.33
CA HIS A 225 -5.45 4.23 -18.24
C HIS A 225 -4.91 5.36 -17.38
N ALA A 226 -4.30 6.35 -18.03
CA ALA A 226 -3.74 7.52 -17.35
C ALA A 226 -4.82 8.32 -16.62
N GLY A 227 -6.00 8.48 -17.23
CA GLY A 227 -7.14 9.17 -16.63
C GLY A 227 -7.67 8.47 -15.37
N ILE A 228 -7.98 7.17 -15.47
CA ILE A 228 -8.48 6.36 -14.36
C ILE A 228 -7.48 6.32 -13.20
N LEU A 229 -6.20 6.03 -13.49
CA LEU A 229 -5.19 5.94 -12.43
C LEU A 229 -4.97 7.27 -11.73
N ARG A 230 -4.94 8.39 -12.49
CA ARG A 230 -4.84 9.74 -11.92
C ARG A 230 -5.99 10.04 -10.98
N ILE A 231 -7.22 9.69 -11.36
CA ILE A 231 -8.40 9.86 -10.49
C ILE A 231 -8.29 8.97 -9.25
N ALA A 232 -7.88 7.72 -9.39
CA ALA A 232 -7.71 6.82 -8.26
C ALA A 232 -6.67 7.36 -7.26
N ASP A 233 -5.53 7.82 -7.75
CA ASP A 233 -4.43 8.32 -6.92
C ASP A 233 -4.76 9.67 -6.24
N LEU A 234 -5.43 10.59 -6.94
CA LEU A 234 -5.70 11.93 -6.44
C LEU A 234 -6.98 12.02 -5.60
N GLU A 235 -8.06 11.39 -6.05
CA GLU A 235 -9.40 11.53 -5.45
C GLU A 235 -9.75 10.36 -4.51
N HIS A 236 -9.07 9.21 -4.62
CA HIS A 236 -9.33 8.01 -3.79
C HIS A 236 -8.07 7.38 -3.15
N PRO A 237 -7.12 8.17 -2.61
CA PRO A 237 -5.90 7.60 -2.03
C PRO A 237 -6.15 6.73 -0.81
N ASP A 238 -7.20 7.03 -0.03
CA ASP A 238 -7.61 6.27 1.14
C ASP A 238 -8.06 4.85 0.77
N TYR A 239 -8.77 4.72 -0.36
CA TYR A 239 -9.14 3.41 -0.91
C TYR A 239 -7.91 2.60 -1.30
N LEU A 240 -6.97 3.20 -2.03
CA LEU A 240 -5.76 2.48 -2.45
C LEU A 240 -4.87 2.11 -1.26
N GLU A 241 -4.68 3.03 -0.31
CA GLU A 241 -3.83 2.85 0.86
C GLU A 241 -4.32 1.72 1.77
N LYS A 242 -5.64 1.66 2.02
CA LYS A 242 -6.27 0.65 2.89
C LYS A 242 -5.88 -0.79 2.55
N TYR A 243 -5.79 -1.09 1.26
CA TYR A 243 -5.50 -2.44 0.77
C TYR A 243 -4.04 -2.61 0.31
N THR A 244 -3.23 -1.55 0.29
CA THR A 244 -1.82 -1.68 -0.12
C THR A 244 -1.01 -2.33 1.01
N PRO A 245 -0.32 -3.46 0.77
CA PRO A 245 0.46 -4.11 1.82
C PRO A 245 1.57 -3.24 2.39
N ILE A 246 2.03 -3.53 3.61
CA ILE A 246 3.23 -2.89 4.14
C ILE A 246 4.45 -3.26 3.29
N GLN A 247 5.28 -2.26 2.99
CA GLN A 247 6.42 -2.43 2.10
C GLN A 247 7.46 -3.38 2.70
N ARG A 248 7.75 -4.47 1.97
CA ARG A 248 8.79 -5.45 2.33
C ARG A 248 9.88 -5.54 1.28
N GLU A 249 9.48 -5.42 0.02
CA GLU A 249 10.33 -5.48 -1.16
C GLU A 249 10.62 -4.08 -1.71
N THR A 250 11.52 -4.02 -2.70
CA THR A 250 11.85 -2.78 -3.40
C THR A 250 10.67 -2.31 -4.24
N VAL A 251 10.26 -1.06 -4.04
CA VAL A 251 9.25 -0.38 -4.87
C VAL A 251 9.95 0.34 -6.02
N TYR A 252 9.54 0.05 -7.24
CA TYR A 252 10.08 0.69 -8.44
C TYR A 252 9.22 1.89 -8.86
N PHE A 253 9.86 3.04 -9.01
CA PHE A 253 9.24 4.27 -9.49
C PHE A 253 9.72 4.55 -10.92
N ILE A 254 8.83 4.37 -11.90
CA ILE A 254 9.17 4.37 -13.33
C ILE A 254 8.45 5.44 -14.15
N SER A 255 7.50 6.15 -13.56
CA SER A 255 6.71 7.18 -14.25
C SER A 255 6.34 8.31 -13.28
N ASP A 256 5.87 9.45 -13.79
CA ASP A 256 5.37 10.54 -12.94
C ASP A 256 4.13 10.13 -12.12
N ALA A 257 3.43 9.05 -12.49
CA ALA A 257 2.34 8.51 -11.66
C ALA A 257 2.85 7.82 -10.39
N SER A 258 4.12 7.40 -10.37
CA SER A 258 4.73 6.68 -9.25
C SER A 258 4.81 7.53 -7.97
N ILE A 259 4.95 8.85 -8.08
CA ILE A 259 5.08 9.75 -6.92
C ILE A 259 3.82 9.77 -6.05
N ARG A 260 2.66 9.44 -6.63
CA ARG A 260 1.36 9.41 -5.93
C ARG A 260 1.02 8.04 -5.34
N ARG A 261 1.92 7.05 -5.47
CA ARG A 261 1.68 5.70 -4.98
C ARG A 261 1.38 5.67 -3.47
N PRO A 262 0.51 4.77 -2.99
CA PRO A 262 0.16 4.70 -1.58
C PRO A 262 1.35 4.53 -0.63
N GLU A 263 2.41 3.84 -1.08
CA GLU A 263 3.65 3.65 -0.32
C GLU A 263 4.34 4.98 0.00
N VAL A 264 4.34 5.93 -0.94
CA VAL A 264 4.92 7.28 -0.75
C VAL A 264 4.10 8.07 0.25
N ARG A 265 2.77 8.10 0.06
CA ARG A 265 1.86 8.83 0.95
C ARG A 265 1.91 8.30 2.38
N ARG A 266 1.97 6.97 2.53
CA ARG A 266 2.15 6.30 3.82
C ARG A 266 3.48 6.66 4.46
N TRP A 267 4.57 6.68 3.68
CA TRP A 267 5.88 7.10 4.21
C TRP A 267 5.81 8.52 4.78
N HIS A 268 5.28 9.46 4.00
CA HIS A 268 5.13 10.86 4.41
C HIS A 268 4.27 10.99 5.68
N SER A 269 3.11 10.35 5.72
CA SER A 269 2.24 10.32 6.92
C SER A 269 2.97 9.73 8.13
N ARG A 270 3.69 8.62 7.98
CA ARG A 270 4.44 8.01 9.10
C ARG A 270 5.59 8.89 9.57
N VAL A 271 6.33 9.56 8.69
CA VAL A 271 7.34 10.56 9.10
C VAL A 271 6.68 11.72 9.84
N ALA A 272 5.56 12.24 9.34
CA ALA A 272 4.86 13.35 9.98
C ALA A 272 4.25 12.97 11.34
N GLU A 273 3.70 11.76 11.49
CA GLU A 273 2.92 11.37 12.67
C GLU A 273 3.71 10.54 13.68
N ARG A 274 4.62 9.66 13.23
CA ARG A 274 5.26 8.64 14.09
C ARG A 274 6.72 8.93 14.41
N PHE A 275 7.41 9.68 13.55
CA PHE A 275 8.81 10.01 13.80
C PHE A 275 8.92 11.04 14.93
N VAL A 276 9.73 10.71 15.94
CA VAL A 276 10.11 11.63 17.02
C VAL A 276 11.64 11.72 17.05
N PRO A 277 12.24 12.92 17.01
CA PRO A 277 13.68 13.09 17.11
C PRO A 277 14.29 12.43 18.36
N PRO A 278 15.54 11.95 18.28
CA PRO A 278 16.29 11.48 19.46
C PRO A 278 16.50 12.63 20.46
N ARG A 279 16.21 12.39 21.74
CA ARG A 279 16.17 13.45 22.77
C ARG A 279 17.52 14.14 23.04
N ASN A 280 18.63 13.47 22.73
CA ASN A 280 19.99 13.99 22.94
C ASN A 280 20.56 14.66 21.69
N THR A 281 19.71 15.07 20.75
CA THR A 281 20.13 15.74 19.51
C THR A 281 20.46 17.20 19.81
N GLU A 282 21.70 17.59 19.54
CA GLU A 282 22.20 18.97 19.66
C GLU A 282 22.57 19.57 18.30
N LEU A 283 22.56 18.78 17.22
CA LEU A 283 22.82 19.24 15.86
C LEU A 283 22.07 18.36 14.84
N VAL A 284 21.44 18.97 13.84
CA VAL A 284 20.80 18.26 12.72
C VAL A 284 21.62 18.43 11.45
N LEU A 285 21.90 17.32 10.75
CA LEU A 285 22.54 17.32 9.43
C LEU A 285 21.57 16.86 8.34
N LEU A 286 21.46 17.66 7.28
CA LEU A 286 20.75 17.29 6.06
C LEU A 286 21.75 16.80 5.02
N PHE A 287 21.55 15.57 4.52
CA PHE A 287 22.36 14.98 3.45
C PHE A 287 21.50 14.58 2.25
N PRO A 288 22.05 14.56 1.02
CA PRO A 288 21.36 13.98 -0.12
C PRO A 288 21.33 12.46 0.00
N CYS A 289 20.39 11.83 -0.70
CA CYS A 289 20.33 10.38 -0.81
C CYS A 289 21.50 9.79 -1.62
N SER A 290 21.54 8.47 -1.73
CA SER A 290 22.46 7.76 -2.61
C SER A 290 21.78 6.58 -3.30
N ALA A 291 22.25 6.22 -4.49
CA ALA A 291 21.72 5.08 -5.24
C ALA A 291 21.75 3.78 -4.41
N LYS A 292 22.87 3.50 -3.72
CA LYS A 292 22.96 2.36 -2.80
C LYS A 292 22.18 2.65 -1.52
N LYS A 293 21.25 1.75 -1.19
CA LYS A 293 20.46 1.72 0.05
C LYS A 293 20.77 0.42 0.83
N PRO A 294 20.83 0.46 2.17
CA PRO A 294 20.74 1.65 3.03
C PRO A 294 21.89 2.63 2.79
N TYR A 295 21.59 3.92 2.90
CA TYR A 295 22.53 4.98 2.52
C TYR A 295 23.81 4.91 3.33
N TYR A 296 23.76 4.47 4.59
CA TYR A 296 24.92 4.27 5.45
C TYR A 296 26.05 3.48 4.78
N PHE A 297 25.74 2.47 3.94
CA PHE A 297 26.74 1.66 3.25
C PHE A 297 27.17 2.19 1.88
N SER A 298 26.72 3.37 1.49
CA SER A 298 27.14 4.04 0.26
C SER A 298 28.51 4.70 0.43
N ARG A 299 29.20 4.90 -0.70
CA ARG A 299 30.48 5.59 -0.72
C ARG A 299 30.33 7.03 -0.20
N SER A 300 29.32 7.75 -0.66
CA SER A 300 29.09 9.16 -0.29
C SER A 300 28.86 9.31 1.21
N HIS A 301 27.95 8.54 1.79
CA HIS A 301 27.67 8.61 3.23
C HIS A 301 28.84 8.12 4.09
N THR A 302 29.66 7.19 3.57
CA THR A 302 30.92 6.82 4.24
C THR A 302 31.90 8.00 4.30
N LEU A 303 31.96 8.83 3.26
CA LEU A 303 32.77 10.04 3.25
C LEU A 303 32.22 11.12 4.17
N TYR A 304 30.91 11.37 4.15
CA TYR A 304 30.28 12.34 5.07
C TYR A 304 30.53 11.95 6.52
N ARG A 305 30.31 10.68 6.91
CA ARG A 305 30.58 10.24 8.28
C ARG A 305 32.04 10.37 8.69
N ARG A 306 32.99 10.22 7.75
CA ARG A 306 34.42 10.47 8.05
C ARG A 306 34.65 11.95 8.35
N ALA A 307 34.12 12.85 7.53
CA ALA A 307 34.20 14.30 7.75
C ALA A 307 33.55 14.72 9.08
N VAL A 308 32.32 14.22 9.36
CA VAL A 308 31.61 14.48 10.63
C VAL A 308 32.41 13.97 11.82
N LYS A 309 32.96 12.76 11.75
CA LYS A 309 33.79 12.18 12.82
C LYS A 309 35.10 12.93 13.02
N GLU A 310 35.71 13.42 11.94
CA GLU A 310 36.92 14.25 12.00
C GLU A 310 36.65 15.57 12.70
N ALA A 311 35.50 16.21 12.44
CA ALA A 311 35.13 17.47 13.06
C ALA A 311 34.71 17.32 14.54
N LEU A 312 33.83 16.36 14.83
CA LEU A 312 33.10 16.30 16.11
C LEU A 312 33.55 15.17 17.04
N GLY A 313 34.41 14.25 16.58
CA GLY A 313 34.91 13.15 17.42
C GLY A 313 33.80 12.31 18.07
N SER A 314 33.69 12.39 19.40
CA SER A 314 32.66 11.71 20.19
C SER A 314 31.27 12.32 20.03
N GLY A 315 31.19 13.63 19.76
CA GLY A 315 29.96 14.42 19.62
C GLY A 315 29.02 13.95 18.52
N ILE A 316 29.48 13.11 17.58
CA ILE A 316 28.65 12.49 16.54
C ILE A 316 27.42 11.75 17.10
N ALA A 317 27.46 11.27 18.35
CA ALA A 317 26.32 10.63 19.00
C ALA A 317 25.19 11.61 19.41
N LYS A 318 25.44 12.92 19.34
CA LYS A 318 24.44 13.99 19.53
C LYS A 318 24.01 14.64 18.21
N VAL A 319 24.52 14.11 17.09
CA VAL A 319 24.13 14.55 15.75
C VAL A 319 23.02 13.64 15.24
N HIS A 320 21.96 14.24 14.71
CA HIS A 320 20.93 13.51 14.00
C HIS A 320 20.96 13.81 12.51
N GLU A 321 20.86 12.76 11.70
CA GLU A 321 20.98 12.86 10.24
C GLU A 321 19.60 12.62 9.61
N LEU A 322 19.18 13.56 8.78
CA LEU A 322 18.00 13.46 7.91
C LEU A 322 18.48 13.41 6.46
N ILE A 323 18.01 12.40 5.72
CA ILE A 323 18.40 12.18 4.34
C ILE A 323 17.26 12.64 3.44
N LEU A 324 17.53 13.60 2.56
CA LEU A 324 16.55 14.09 1.60
C LEU A 324 16.53 13.21 0.35
N THR A 325 15.34 12.87 -0.14
CA THR A 325 15.18 12.02 -1.32
C THR A 325 13.83 12.18 -2.01
N SER A 326 13.74 11.81 -3.29
CA SER A 326 12.48 11.64 -4.02
C SER A 326 12.17 10.14 -4.18
N PRO A 327 10.90 9.70 -4.08
CA PRO A 327 9.71 10.50 -3.73
C PRO A 327 9.42 10.53 -2.21
N PHE A 328 10.21 9.84 -1.39
CA PHE A 328 9.96 9.71 0.06
C PHE A 328 10.17 11.00 0.87
N GLY A 329 10.74 12.04 0.28
CA GLY A 329 10.94 13.35 0.90
C GLY A 329 12.08 13.34 1.92
N VAL A 330 11.79 12.79 3.10
CA VAL A 330 12.70 12.76 4.26
C VAL A 330 12.83 11.34 4.80
N VAL A 331 14.06 10.89 4.98
CA VAL A 331 14.38 9.62 5.62
C VAL A 331 15.23 9.87 6.86
N PRO A 332 14.65 9.77 8.07
CA PRO A 332 15.45 9.72 9.29
C PRO A 332 16.45 8.56 9.23
N ARG A 333 17.68 8.76 9.71
CA ARG A 333 18.73 7.74 9.67
C ARG A 333 18.29 6.39 10.23
N GLU A 334 17.48 6.37 11.28
CA GLU A 334 16.98 5.14 11.91
C GLU A 334 16.05 4.33 10.98
N TRP A 335 15.44 4.97 9.98
CA TRP A 335 14.49 4.35 9.05
C TRP A 335 15.11 4.00 7.69
N GLU A 336 16.41 4.20 7.47
CA GLU A 336 17.04 3.99 6.17
C GLU A 336 16.91 2.55 5.63
N TRP A 337 16.79 1.55 6.52
CA TRP A 337 16.57 0.15 6.14
C TRP A 337 15.16 -0.12 5.60
N LEU A 338 14.20 0.74 5.95
CA LEU A 338 12.81 0.67 5.54
C LEU A 338 12.59 1.40 4.21
N ALA A 339 13.49 2.30 3.83
CA ALA A 339 13.45 3.07 2.58
C ALA A 339 13.83 2.21 1.36
N LYS A 340 13.02 1.20 1.04
CA LYS A 340 13.29 0.20 -0.01
C LYS A 340 12.70 0.59 -1.37
N TYR A 341 13.29 1.54 -2.06
CA TYR A 341 12.79 1.95 -3.38
C TYR A 341 13.91 2.02 -4.42
N ASP A 342 13.51 2.06 -5.69
CA ASP A 342 14.38 2.33 -6.82
C ASP A 342 13.70 3.35 -7.75
N ILE A 343 14.48 4.30 -8.25
CA ILE A 343 14.00 5.42 -9.05
C ILE A 343 15.13 5.90 -9.96
N VAL A 344 14.76 6.46 -11.11
CA VAL A 344 15.72 7.15 -11.98
C VAL A 344 16.26 8.39 -11.25
N VAL A 345 17.59 8.49 -11.15
CA VAL A 345 18.26 9.64 -10.53
C VAL A 345 18.76 10.55 -11.65
N THR A 346 17.88 11.42 -12.16
CA THR A 346 18.23 12.40 -13.22
C THR A 346 18.67 13.76 -12.68
N GLY A 347 18.43 14.04 -11.40
CA GLY A 347 18.64 15.38 -10.81
C GLY A 347 17.53 16.39 -11.12
N HIS A 348 16.61 16.07 -12.04
CA HIS A 348 15.47 16.92 -12.38
C HIS A 348 14.25 16.51 -11.57
N TRP A 349 13.81 17.40 -10.67
CA TRP A 349 12.67 17.15 -9.79
C TRP A 349 11.55 18.09 -10.16
N SER A 350 10.34 17.55 -10.32
CA SER A 350 9.14 18.34 -10.58
C SER A 350 8.68 19.10 -9.33
N GLU A 351 7.87 20.14 -9.49
CA GLU A 351 7.22 20.82 -8.34
C GLU A 351 6.37 19.85 -7.50
N GLU A 352 5.76 18.84 -8.14
CA GLU A 352 5.00 17.78 -7.47
C GLU A 352 5.87 16.89 -6.57
N GLU A 353 7.19 16.92 -6.73
CA GLU A 353 8.15 16.23 -5.86
C GLU A 353 8.76 17.17 -4.82
N VAL A 354 9.19 18.36 -5.24
CA VAL A 354 9.88 19.34 -4.39
C VAL A 354 8.98 19.82 -3.25
N LYS A 355 7.75 20.23 -3.56
CA LYS A 355 6.87 20.84 -2.56
C LYS A 355 6.48 19.86 -1.44
N PRO A 356 6.00 18.63 -1.72
CA PRO A 356 5.69 17.68 -0.65
C PRO A 356 6.93 17.28 0.18
N ALA A 357 8.11 17.17 -0.44
CA ALA A 357 9.34 16.90 0.29
C ALA A 357 9.72 18.04 1.24
N ALA A 358 9.57 19.31 0.79
CA ALA A 358 9.83 20.48 1.61
C ALA A 358 8.83 20.63 2.76
N GLU A 359 7.54 20.41 2.51
CA GLU A 359 6.50 20.40 3.56
C GLU A 359 6.76 19.30 4.60
N LEU A 360 7.17 18.11 4.15
CA LEU A 360 7.52 17.02 5.07
C LEU A 360 8.77 17.35 5.89
N LEU A 361 9.79 17.95 5.28
CA LEU A 361 10.98 18.41 5.97
C LEU A 361 10.65 19.49 6.99
N ALA A 362 9.86 20.49 6.64
CA ALA A 362 9.42 21.54 7.56
C ALA A 362 8.75 20.96 8.81
N LYS A 363 7.74 20.08 8.62
CA LYS A 363 7.07 19.36 9.72
C LYS A 363 8.02 18.49 10.54
N THR A 364 9.07 17.97 9.92
CA THR A 364 10.08 17.18 10.63
C THR A 364 10.99 18.07 11.46
N LEU A 365 11.43 19.21 10.93
CA LEU A 365 12.30 20.18 11.61
C LEU A 365 11.61 20.88 12.78
N GLU A 366 10.29 21.09 12.69
CA GLU A 366 9.45 21.63 13.79
C GLU A 366 9.46 20.75 15.05
N LYS A 367 9.80 19.46 14.92
CA LYS A 367 9.87 18.52 16.05
C LYS A 367 11.14 18.66 16.89
N TYR A 368 12.13 19.40 16.40
CA TYR A 368 13.36 19.67 17.15
C TYR A 368 13.21 20.96 17.96
N PRO A 369 13.90 21.07 19.11
CA PRO A 369 14.00 22.33 19.82
C PRO A 369 14.51 23.47 18.92
N LYS A 370 14.00 24.69 19.12
CA LYS A 370 14.27 25.85 18.25
C LYS A 370 15.73 26.30 18.25
N ASP A 371 16.46 25.98 19.31
CA ASP A 371 17.87 26.29 19.51
C ASP A 371 18.80 25.25 18.88
N VAL A 372 18.30 24.08 18.47
CA VAL A 372 19.14 23.08 17.79
C VAL A 372 19.52 23.59 16.39
N PRO A 373 20.81 23.78 16.07
CA PRO A 373 21.28 24.18 14.76
C PRO A 373 21.01 23.11 13.68
N ILE A 374 20.76 23.58 12.46
CA ILE A 374 20.54 22.73 11.27
C ILE A 374 21.58 23.08 10.21
N ILE A 375 22.39 22.09 9.81
CA ILE A 375 23.40 22.24 8.77
C ILE A 375 23.01 21.39 7.56
N ALA A 376 23.00 22.00 6.38
CA ALA A 376 22.70 21.34 5.12
C ALA A 376 23.95 21.17 4.27
N HIS A 377 24.28 19.92 3.95
CA HIS A 377 25.34 19.56 3.03
C HIS A 377 24.74 18.93 1.77
N LEU A 378 24.21 19.78 0.90
CA LEU A 378 23.32 19.44 -0.21
C LEU A 378 23.78 20.11 -1.51
N ASP A 379 23.42 19.53 -2.65
CA ASP A 379 23.60 20.09 -4.00
C ASP A 379 22.25 20.22 -4.73
N GLU A 380 22.21 21.08 -5.75
CA GLU A 380 21.13 21.17 -6.75
C GLU A 380 19.72 21.24 -6.14
N ALA A 381 18.80 20.37 -6.60
CA ALA A 381 17.40 20.32 -6.19
C ALA A 381 17.19 20.12 -4.68
N TYR A 382 18.14 19.49 -3.98
CA TYR A 382 18.03 19.31 -2.54
C TYR A 382 18.15 20.63 -1.78
N VAL A 383 18.92 21.59 -2.31
CA VAL A 383 19.06 22.93 -1.73
C VAL A 383 17.73 23.67 -1.79
N GLU A 384 16.99 23.56 -2.90
CA GLU A 384 15.68 24.19 -3.07
C GLU A 384 14.67 23.67 -2.04
N ILE A 385 14.65 22.34 -1.83
CA ILE A 385 13.80 21.69 -0.81
C ILE A 385 14.13 22.21 0.59
N ALA A 386 15.42 22.25 0.93
CA ALA A 386 15.85 22.69 2.25
C ALA A 386 15.53 24.18 2.48
N LYS A 387 15.75 25.05 1.49
CA LYS A 387 15.40 26.47 1.57
C LYS A 387 13.91 26.67 1.81
N LEU A 388 13.07 26.05 0.97
CA LEU A 388 11.61 26.11 1.12
C LEU A 388 11.16 25.56 2.47
N ALA A 389 11.75 24.46 2.94
CA ALA A 389 11.43 23.91 4.26
C ALA A 389 11.83 24.85 5.41
N GLY A 390 12.98 25.54 5.30
CA GLY A 390 13.41 26.54 6.26
C GLY A 390 12.44 27.73 6.33
N GLU A 391 11.99 28.22 5.17
CA GLU A 391 10.97 29.27 5.07
C GLU A 391 9.63 28.83 5.71
N LEU A 392 9.16 27.63 5.38
CA LEU A 392 7.89 27.09 5.88
C LEU A 392 7.90 26.84 7.41
N SER A 393 9.01 26.34 7.94
CA SER A 393 9.14 26.03 9.37
C SER A 393 9.62 27.22 10.22
N GLY A 394 10.07 28.31 9.59
CA GLY A 394 10.72 29.43 10.26
C GLY A 394 12.04 29.05 10.92
N ARG A 395 12.73 28.03 10.40
CA ARG A 395 14.01 27.52 10.92
C ARG A 395 15.15 27.97 10.01
N GLU A 396 16.18 28.56 10.60
CA GLU A 396 17.40 28.91 9.88
C GLU A 396 18.19 27.63 9.56
N ILE A 397 18.63 27.49 8.32
CA ILE A 397 19.42 26.35 7.84
C ILE A 397 20.72 26.89 7.27
N THR A 398 21.84 26.49 7.87
CA THR A 398 23.17 26.88 7.41
C THR A 398 23.64 25.91 6.33
N PHE A 399 23.98 26.43 5.15
CA PHE A 399 24.45 25.61 4.04
C PHE A 399 25.98 25.59 4.00
N THR A 400 26.56 24.40 3.96
CA THR A 400 28.00 24.24 3.69
C THR A 400 28.29 24.54 2.22
N ARG A 401 29.50 25.01 1.90
CA ARG A 401 29.92 25.21 0.51
C ARG A 401 30.10 23.86 -0.18
N VAL A 402 29.42 23.66 -1.31
CA VAL A 402 29.52 22.45 -2.12
C VAL A 402 30.00 22.82 -3.53
N GLU A 403 31.08 22.19 -3.98
CA GLU A 403 31.66 22.38 -5.31
C GLU A 403 31.87 21.04 -6.01
N ASN A 404 31.37 20.94 -7.25
CA ASN A 404 31.47 19.72 -8.07
C ASN A 404 30.94 18.47 -7.34
N GLY A 405 29.81 18.64 -6.64
CA GLY A 405 29.14 17.60 -5.87
C GLY A 405 29.56 17.53 -4.40
N THR A 406 28.67 16.96 -3.60
CA THR A 406 28.83 16.85 -2.13
C THR A 406 30.03 15.99 -1.68
N THR A 407 30.52 15.05 -2.50
CA THR A 407 31.67 14.21 -2.13
C THR A 407 33.03 14.75 -2.55
N GLY A 408 33.08 15.95 -3.15
CA GLY A 408 34.32 16.61 -3.55
C GLY A 408 35.23 16.92 -2.35
N ARG A 409 36.54 16.99 -2.58
CA ARG A 409 37.52 17.27 -1.51
C ARG A 409 37.24 18.61 -0.81
N GLU A 410 36.98 19.66 -1.59
CA GLU A 410 36.66 20.99 -1.04
C GLU A 410 35.29 21.00 -0.35
N SER A 411 34.27 20.31 -0.89
CA SER A 411 32.96 20.16 -0.25
C SER A 411 33.06 19.47 1.12
N LEU A 412 33.80 18.37 1.21
CA LEU A 412 34.00 17.65 2.48
C LEU A 412 34.84 18.46 3.46
N LYS A 413 35.83 19.22 2.98
CA LYS A 413 36.62 20.14 3.81
C LYS A 413 35.73 21.25 4.39
N SER A 414 34.87 21.86 3.57
CA SER A 414 33.90 22.85 4.03
C SER A 414 32.95 22.27 5.07
N LEU A 415 32.45 21.04 4.87
CA LEU A 415 31.65 20.35 5.87
C LEU A 415 32.42 20.20 7.19
N THR A 416 33.65 19.70 7.16
CA THR A 416 34.48 19.54 8.36
C THR A 416 34.73 20.88 9.07
N GLU A 417 35.03 21.95 8.32
CA GLU A 417 35.31 23.28 8.87
C GLU A 417 34.07 23.89 9.54
N THR A 418 32.92 23.86 8.87
CA THR A 418 31.65 24.33 9.46
C THR A 418 31.29 23.55 10.73
N LEU A 419 31.51 22.23 10.75
CA LEU A 419 31.17 21.42 11.92
C LEU A 419 32.13 21.64 13.10
N LYS A 420 33.37 22.07 12.87
CA LYS A 420 34.33 22.38 13.95
C LYS A 420 33.94 23.60 14.78
N GLU A 421 33.01 24.43 14.29
CA GLU A 421 32.46 25.56 15.05
C GLU A 421 31.54 25.12 16.20
N PHE A 422 31.13 23.85 16.22
CA PHE A 422 30.26 23.28 17.25
C PHE A 422 31.04 22.43 18.23
N GLU A 423 31.04 22.83 19.51
CA GLU A 423 31.65 22.07 20.60
C GLU A 423 30.67 21.01 21.12
N LEU A 424 30.73 19.80 20.56
CA LEU A 424 29.87 18.69 20.96
C LEU A 424 30.69 17.56 21.58
N GLU A 425 30.37 17.22 22.83
CA GLU A 425 30.88 16.02 23.50
C GLU A 425 29.75 15.08 23.87
N ALA A 426 29.95 13.78 23.60
CA ALA A 426 28.98 12.75 23.94
C ALA A 426 29.57 11.69 24.87
N THR A 427 28.75 11.30 25.84
CA THR A 427 29.05 10.27 26.84
C THR A 427 28.88 8.85 26.28
N LYS A 428 29.20 7.85 27.10
CA LYS A 428 28.92 6.45 26.75
C LYS A 428 27.41 6.17 26.78
N GLU A 429 26.71 6.83 27.69
CA GLU A 429 25.27 6.79 27.88
C GLU A 429 24.56 7.32 26.61
N ASP A 430 25.01 8.44 26.05
CA ASP A 430 24.51 8.98 24.77
C ASP A 430 24.61 7.96 23.63
N ARG A 431 25.77 7.32 23.48
CA ARG A 431 25.99 6.31 22.43
C ARG A 431 25.09 5.11 22.61
N THR A 432 24.91 4.67 23.84
CA THR A 432 24.04 3.54 24.18
C THR A 432 22.58 3.88 23.91
N TYR A 433 22.15 5.09 24.28
CA TYR A 433 20.83 5.61 23.99
C TYR A 433 20.56 5.66 22.48
N ARG A 434 21.46 6.24 21.67
CA ARG A 434 21.31 6.28 20.20
C ARG A 434 21.22 4.89 19.57
N TYR A 435 21.98 3.93 20.08
CA TYR A 435 21.90 2.54 19.64
C TYR A 435 20.50 1.94 19.91
N PHE A 436 19.92 2.18 21.08
CA PHE A 436 18.55 1.75 21.38
C PHE A 436 17.52 2.50 20.54
N GLU A 437 17.65 3.81 20.36
CA GLU A 437 16.76 4.59 19.50
C GLU A 437 16.74 4.06 18.07
N GLY A 438 17.90 3.68 17.51
CA GLY A 438 17.96 3.05 16.18
C GLY A 438 17.06 1.81 16.04
N ILE A 439 16.88 1.05 17.13
CA ILE A 439 15.96 -0.09 17.16
C ILE A 439 14.53 0.38 17.42
N ARG A 440 14.31 1.19 18.46
CA ARG A 440 12.99 1.68 18.89
C ARG A 440 12.22 2.36 17.77
N LYS A 441 12.88 3.26 17.03
CA LYS A 441 12.24 4.00 15.93
C LYS A 441 11.73 3.07 14.83
N VAL A 442 12.37 1.93 14.59
CA VAL A 442 11.86 0.95 13.60
C VAL A 442 10.55 0.33 14.09
N PHE A 443 10.42 0.03 15.38
CA PHE A 443 9.13 -0.42 15.94
C PHE A 443 8.09 0.71 15.88
N ASP A 444 8.48 1.96 16.15
CA ASP A 444 7.58 3.12 16.02
C ASP A 444 7.05 3.26 14.57
N PHE A 445 7.88 3.00 13.57
CA PHE A 445 7.45 3.01 12.18
C PHE A 445 6.32 2.01 11.92
N TYR A 446 6.44 0.78 12.44
CA TYR A 446 5.45 -0.27 12.23
C TYR A 446 4.18 -0.04 13.06
N PHE A 447 4.32 0.28 14.35
CA PHE A 447 3.22 0.21 15.32
C PHE A 447 2.70 1.58 15.82
N GLY A 448 3.40 2.67 15.52
CA GLY A 448 3.06 4.00 16.04
C GLY A 448 4.05 4.48 17.10
N GLN A 449 4.05 5.81 17.34
CA GLN A 449 4.93 6.46 18.31
C GLN A 449 4.79 5.83 19.70
N GLY A 450 5.90 5.38 20.29
CA GLY A 450 5.96 4.82 21.64
C GLY A 450 6.03 3.28 21.66
N ALA A 451 5.81 2.62 20.53
CA ALA A 451 5.91 1.17 20.43
C ALA A 451 7.35 0.70 20.66
N GLY A 452 8.34 1.47 20.21
CA GLY A 452 9.75 1.22 20.46
C GLY A 452 10.08 1.15 21.94
N GLU A 453 9.60 2.11 22.73
CA GLU A 453 9.80 2.14 24.18
C GLU A 453 9.05 1.00 24.87
N ALA A 454 7.86 0.65 24.38
CA ALA A 454 7.09 -0.49 24.89
C ALA A 454 7.87 -1.82 24.73
N VAL A 455 8.53 -2.04 23.59
CA VAL A 455 9.31 -3.29 23.37
C VAL A 455 10.72 -3.25 23.93
N LEU A 456 11.36 -2.08 23.99
CA LEU A 456 12.73 -1.87 24.46
C LEU A 456 12.74 -0.68 25.42
N PRO A 457 12.30 -0.86 26.68
CA PRO A 457 12.33 0.22 27.67
C PRO A 457 13.77 0.60 28.03
N ASP A 458 13.99 1.73 28.70
CA ASP A 458 15.33 2.20 29.10
C ASP A 458 16.13 1.17 29.95
N ASN A 459 15.46 0.35 30.76
CA ASN A 459 16.07 -0.76 31.51
C ASN A 459 16.16 -2.09 30.73
N GLY A 460 15.77 -2.08 29.46
CA GLY A 460 15.74 -3.22 28.57
C GLY A 460 17.13 -3.69 28.15
N LYS A 461 17.19 -4.88 27.53
CA LYS A 461 18.45 -5.50 27.11
C LYS A 461 18.37 -5.96 25.67
N VAL A 462 19.45 -5.75 24.93
CA VAL A 462 19.64 -6.25 23.57
C VAL A 462 20.75 -7.30 23.59
N ARG A 463 20.48 -8.50 23.05
CA ARG A 463 21.44 -9.62 23.02
C ARG A 463 21.58 -10.20 21.60
N GLY A 464 22.80 -10.58 21.23
CA GLY A 464 23.12 -11.18 19.93
C GLY A 464 23.89 -10.21 19.01
N SER A 465 24.44 -10.73 17.92
CA SER A 465 25.28 -9.96 16.99
C SER A 465 24.69 -9.84 15.58
N LYS A 466 24.05 -10.90 15.07
CA LYS A 466 23.42 -10.92 13.73
C LYS A 466 21.92 -10.68 13.77
N MET A 467 21.24 -11.30 14.73
CA MET A 467 19.82 -11.09 14.99
C MET A 467 19.71 -10.68 16.45
N LEU A 468 19.33 -9.42 16.65
CA LEU A 468 19.23 -8.83 17.97
C LEU A 468 17.94 -9.33 18.61
N ARG A 469 18.04 -9.91 19.80
CA ARG A 469 16.91 -10.27 20.65
C ARG A 469 16.73 -9.16 21.68
N ILE A 470 15.50 -8.68 21.78
CA ILE A 470 15.11 -7.54 22.61
C ILE A 470 14.39 -8.09 23.84
N PHE A 471 14.75 -7.61 25.02
CA PHE A 471 14.20 -8.07 26.29
C PHE A 471 13.72 -6.90 27.14
N ALA A 472 12.56 -7.08 27.76
CA ALA A 472 12.03 -6.26 28.85
C ALA A 472 11.69 -7.19 30.01
N GLU A 473 12.05 -6.83 31.24
CA GLU A 473 11.75 -7.63 32.45
C GLU A 473 12.20 -9.11 32.33
N ASN A 474 13.36 -9.34 31.69
CA ASN A 474 13.94 -10.66 31.38
C ASN A 474 13.14 -11.56 30.43
N GLN A 475 12.04 -11.08 29.85
CA GLN A 475 11.29 -11.78 28.81
C GLN A 475 11.54 -11.15 27.44
N GLN A 476 11.67 -11.98 26.41
CA GLN A 476 11.91 -11.49 25.06
C GLN A 476 10.67 -10.79 24.52
N THR A 477 10.78 -9.55 24.07
CA THR A 477 9.69 -8.77 23.47
C THR A 477 9.68 -8.92 21.95
N GLY A 478 10.85 -9.00 21.31
CA GLY A 478 10.94 -9.10 19.86
C GLY A 478 12.34 -9.41 19.33
N THR A 479 12.50 -9.27 18.02
CA THR A 479 13.80 -9.34 17.35
C THR A 479 13.96 -8.20 16.36
N PHE A 480 15.21 -7.80 16.11
CA PHE A 480 15.58 -6.84 15.09
C PHE A 480 16.79 -7.34 14.29
N LYS A 481 16.74 -7.15 12.97
CA LYS A 481 17.87 -7.34 12.07
C LYS A 481 17.70 -6.43 10.85
N ASP A 482 18.55 -5.43 10.69
CA ASP A 482 18.63 -4.64 9.45
C ASP A 482 17.27 -4.08 8.98
N GLY A 483 16.49 -3.51 9.91
CA GLY A 483 15.14 -3.00 9.67
C GLY A 483 14.02 -4.07 9.64
N VAL A 484 14.35 -5.36 9.64
CA VAL A 484 13.38 -6.44 9.76
C VAL A 484 13.11 -6.73 11.24
N ILE A 485 11.84 -6.68 11.64
CA ILE A 485 11.41 -6.92 13.02
C ILE A 485 10.50 -8.15 13.15
N SER A 486 10.46 -8.69 14.37
CA SER A 486 9.38 -9.57 14.83
C SER A 486 9.00 -9.20 16.27
N VAL A 487 7.76 -9.50 16.64
CA VAL A 487 7.24 -9.28 18.00
C VAL A 487 6.78 -10.62 18.56
N THR A 488 7.05 -10.86 19.82
CA THR A 488 6.48 -11.99 20.58
C THR A 488 5.10 -11.63 21.11
N PRO A 489 4.27 -12.59 21.55
CA PRO A 489 3.01 -12.28 22.26
C PRO A 489 3.21 -11.34 23.44
N TYR A 490 4.28 -11.52 24.23
CA TYR A 490 4.61 -10.61 25.33
C TYR A 490 4.97 -9.19 24.86
N GLY A 491 5.82 -9.05 23.84
CA GLY A 491 6.13 -7.74 23.28
C GLY A 491 4.91 -7.05 22.67
N MET A 492 4.02 -7.82 22.05
CA MET A 492 2.78 -7.31 21.47
C MET A 492 1.78 -6.92 22.55
N GLN A 493 1.72 -7.64 23.68
CA GLN A 493 0.94 -7.22 24.84
C GLN A 493 1.40 -5.84 25.32
N ARG A 494 2.72 -5.61 25.43
CA ARG A 494 3.25 -4.29 25.84
C ARG A 494 2.89 -3.18 24.86
N ILE A 495 2.92 -3.45 23.55
CA ILE A 495 2.47 -2.50 22.52
C ILE A 495 0.97 -2.23 22.66
N TYR A 496 0.17 -3.27 22.82
CA TYR A 496 -1.28 -3.19 22.97
C TYR A 496 -1.67 -2.39 24.22
N ASP A 497 -1.03 -2.65 25.37
CA ASP A 497 -1.29 -1.93 26.61
C ASP A 497 -0.88 -0.45 26.53
N ALA A 498 0.21 -0.15 25.83
CA ALA A 498 0.73 1.21 25.72
C ALA A 498 -0.02 2.07 24.71
N LEU A 499 -0.44 1.49 23.57
CA LEU A 499 -0.94 2.25 22.41
C LEU A 499 -2.37 1.89 22.00
N GLY A 500 -2.88 0.72 22.39
CA GLY A 500 -4.16 0.22 21.88
C GLY A 500 -4.16 -0.01 20.36
N ALA A 501 -3.01 -0.36 19.78
CA ALA A 501 -2.82 -0.42 18.32
C ALA A 501 -2.48 -1.84 17.83
N TYR A 502 -2.78 -2.10 16.55
CA TYR A 502 -2.46 -3.31 15.78
C TYR A 502 -3.02 -4.61 16.39
N TRP A 503 -4.27 -4.57 16.85
CA TRP A 503 -4.97 -5.69 17.46
C TRP A 503 -6.13 -6.22 16.59
N VAL A 504 -6.45 -7.50 16.80
CA VAL A 504 -7.60 -8.20 16.24
C VAL A 504 -8.30 -8.93 17.38
N LYS A 505 -9.54 -8.55 17.71
CA LYS A 505 -10.32 -9.16 18.79
C LYS A 505 -11.04 -10.41 18.30
N VAL A 506 -10.99 -11.45 19.13
CA VAL A 506 -11.66 -12.73 18.91
C VAL A 506 -12.26 -13.25 20.22
N ASP A 507 -13.32 -14.05 20.13
CA ASP A 507 -14.03 -14.64 21.28
C ASP A 507 -13.68 -16.13 21.54
N PHE A 508 -12.82 -16.72 20.71
CA PHE A 508 -12.51 -18.15 20.73
C PHE A 508 -11.07 -18.49 21.16
N GLU A 509 -10.80 -19.77 21.40
CA GLU A 509 -9.44 -20.27 21.68
C GLU A 509 -8.59 -20.42 20.41
N LEU A 510 -7.39 -19.83 20.40
CA LEU A 510 -6.54 -19.83 19.23
C LEU A 510 -5.87 -21.20 18.96
N ARG A 511 -6.40 -21.93 17.97
CA ARG A 511 -5.85 -23.24 17.54
C ARG A 511 -5.04 -23.21 16.24
N GLY A 512 -5.36 -22.27 15.34
CA GLY A 512 -4.73 -22.13 14.03
C GLY A 512 -4.78 -20.69 13.54
N ASP A 513 -4.89 -20.49 12.23
CA ASP A 513 -5.10 -19.18 11.62
C ASP A 513 -6.46 -18.57 12.02
N VAL A 514 -6.54 -17.25 12.05
CA VAL A 514 -7.79 -16.53 12.33
C VAL A 514 -8.52 -16.30 11.03
N PHE A 515 -9.74 -16.83 10.93
CA PHE A 515 -10.65 -16.60 9.80
C PHE A 515 -11.49 -15.36 10.05
N ALA A 516 -11.84 -14.63 8.99
CA ALA A 516 -12.59 -13.38 9.08
C ALA A 516 -13.93 -13.52 9.83
N VAL A 517 -14.61 -14.67 9.67
CA VAL A 517 -15.88 -14.96 10.36
C VAL A 517 -15.78 -14.97 11.89
N GLY A 518 -14.58 -15.15 12.45
CA GLY A 518 -14.34 -15.10 13.89
C GLY A 518 -13.71 -13.80 14.38
N VAL A 519 -13.65 -12.75 13.55
CA VAL A 519 -13.13 -11.44 13.95
C VAL A 519 -14.30 -10.56 14.38
N ASP A 520 -14.34 -10.18 15.66
CA ASP A 520 -15.38 -9.30 16.19
C ASP A 520 -15.10 -7.83 15.85
N GLU A 521 -13.86 -7.42 16.09
CA GLU A 521 -13.35 -6.08 15.85
C GLU A 521 -11.87 -6.16 15.46
N ALA A 522 -11.39 -5.18 14.70
CA ALA A 522 -9.98 -5.03 14.37
C ALA A 522 -9.60 -3.55 14.31
N ASP A 523 -8.34 -3.24 14.59
CA ASP A 523 -7.81 -1.89 14.44
C ASP A 523 -7.87 -1.43 12.96
N PRO A 524 -8.57 -0.32 12.63
CA PRO A 524 -8.70 0.18 11.26
C PRO A 524 -7.36 0.63 10.66
N ALA A 525 -6.30 0.82 11.45
CA ALA A 525 -4.96 1.12 10.96
C ALA A 525 -4.24 -0.10 10.35
N ILE A 526 -4.74 -1.32 10.57
CA ILE A 526 -4.15 -2.55 10.03
C ILE A 526 -4.22 -2.53 8.50
N ARG A 527 -3.07 -2.79 7.88
CA ARG A 527 -2.94 -3.05 6.43
C ARG A 527 -2.54 -4.49 6.20
N PRO A 528 -2.80 -5.04 4.99
CA PRO A 528 -2.25 -6.32 4.62
C PRO A 528 -0.74 -6.38 4.88
N ASP A 529 -0.28 -7.55 5.30
CA ASP A 529 1.10 -7.83 5.69
C ASP A 529 1.62 -7.20 6.99
N ASP A 530 0.84 -6.38 7.70
CA ASP A 530 1.20 -5.89 9.04
C ASP A 530 1.32 -7.04 10.05
N ILE A 531 2.15 -6.83 11.06
CA ILE A 531 2.21 -7.69 12.25
C ILE A 531 1.08 -7.27 13.18
N VAL A 532 0.30 -8.23 13.66
CA VAL A 532 -0.88 -7.95 14.51
C VAL A 532 -0.91 -8.85 15.74
N GLY A 533 -1.45 -8.33 16.84
CA GLY A 533 -1.79 -9.06 18.05
C GLY A 533 -3.20 -9.60 17.98
N ILE A 534 -3.39 -10.87 18.35
CA ILE A 534 -4.72 -11.49 18.48
C ILE A 534 -5.09 -11.38 19.94
N VAL A 535 -6.19 -10.68 20.23
CA VAL A 535 -6.59 -10.27 21.56
C VAL A 535 -7.88 -10.97 21.95
N ARG A 536 -7.91 -11.51 23.17
CA ARG A 536 -9.11 -12.03 23.82
C ARG A 536 -9.10 -11.60 25.28
N ASP A 537 -10.21 -11.05 25.76
CA ASP A 537 -10.37 -10.58 27.14
C ASP A 537 -9.25 -9.62 27.59
N GLY A 538 -8.83 -8.73 26.68
CA GLY A 538 -7.73 -7.77 26.91
C GLY A 538 -6.32 -8.37 26.89
N LYS A 539 -6.16 -9.66 26.61
CA LYS A 539 -4.87 -10.36 26.56
C LYS A 539 -4.51 -10.77 25.14
N VAL A 540 -3.26 -10.56 24.76
CA VAL A 540 -2.68 -11.03 23.51
C VAL A 540 -2.42 -12.54 23.63
N ILE A 541 -3.25 -13.33 22.96
CA ILE A 541 -3.17 -14.80 22.93
C ILE A 541 -2.30 -15.32 21.77
N GLY A 542 -1.92 -14.44 20.84
CA GLY A 542 -1.02 -14.76 19.75
C GLY A 542 -0.61 -13.55 18.92
N VAL A 543 0.35 -13.76 18.03
CA VAL A 543 0.81 -12.80 17.04
C VAL A 543 0.81 -13.43 15.66
N GLY A 544 0.44 -12.64 14.67
CA GLY A 544 0.32 -13.09 13.30
C GLY A 544 0.61 -12.00 12.29
N LYS A 545 0.36 -12.34 11.03
CA LYS A 545 0.47 -11.45 9.89
C LYS A 545 -0.91 -11.25 9.29
N ALA A 546 -1.34 -10.00 9.16
CA ALA A 546 -2.61 -9.65 8.53
C ALA A 546 -2.61 -10.06 7.04
N VAL A 547 -3.71 -10.67 6.59
CA VAL A 547 -3.99 -10.94 5.17
C VAL A 547 -4.91 -9.86 4.60
N LEU A 548 -5.85 -9.40 5.41
CA LEU A 548 -6.85 -8.38 5.07
C LEU A 548 -6.51 -7.05 5.78
N SER A 549 -7.13 -5.95 5.36
CA SER A 549 -7.13 -4.70 6.14
C SER A 549 -8.06 -4.81 7.37
N GLY A 550 -7.89 -3.96 8.39
CA GLY A 550 -8.72 -4.00 9.61
C GLY A 550 -10.23 -3.96 9.32
N ASP A 551 -10.68 -2.99 8.53
CA ASP A 551 -12.08 -2.87 8.10
C ASP A 551 -12.58 -4.12 7.36
N GLU A 552 -11.72 -4.69 6.51
CA GLU A 552 -12.06 -5.85 5.70
C GLU A 552 -12.16 -7.13 6.54
N MET A 553 -11.34 -7.28 7.59
CA MET A 553 -11.44 -8.41 8.52
C MET A 553 -12.82 -8.51 9.16
N VAL A 554 -13.39 -7.38 9.56
CA VAL A 554 -14.72 -7.30 10.22
C VAL A 554 -15.85 -7.53 9.22
N ARG A 555 -15.71 -7.07 7.97
CA ARG A 555 -16.77 -7.19 6.95
C ARG A 555 -16.76 -8.52 6.20
N ALA A 556 -15.61 -9.17 6.11
CA ALA A 556 -15.47 -10.42 5.37
C ALA A 556 -16.11 -11.59 6.12
N ARG A 557 -16.92 -12.38 5.41
CA ARG A 557 -17.61 -13.57 5.90
C ARG A 557 -16.84 -14.86 5.67
N LYS A 558 -15.76 -14.83 4.87
CA LYS A 558 -14.92 -15.98 4.56
C LYS A 558 -13.47 -15.59 4.28
N GLY A 559 -12.57 -16.56 4.46
CA GLY A 559 -11.13 -16.41 4.23
C GLY A 559 -10.32 -16.16 5.50
N VAL A 560 -9.01 -16.30 5.37
CA VAL A 560 -8.06 -16.05 6.46
C VAL A 560 -7.89 -14.53 6.64
N ALA A 561 -8.14 -14.03 7.84
CA ALA A 561 -7.89 -12.65 8.24
C ALA A 561 -6.45 -12.47 8.74
N VAL A 562 -5.96 -13.41 9.56
CA VAL A 562 -4.61 -13.38 10.13
C VAL A 562 -3.95 -14.75 10.03
N LYS A 563 -2.76 -14.79 9.43
CA LYS A 563 -1.88 -15.98 9.46
C LYS A 563 -1.08 -15.98 10.75
N VAL A 564 -1.37 -16.92 11.66
CA VAL A 564 -0.77 -16.98 12.99
C VAL A 564 0.67 -17.45 12.89
N ARG A 565 1.57 -16.78 13.62
CA ARG A 565 3.00 -17.10 13.64
C ARG A 565 3.44 -17.68 14.97
N LYS A 566 2.92 -17.15 16.07
CA LYS A 566 3.27 -17.59 17.41
C LYS A 566 2.09 -17.39 18.35
N ARG A 567 1.84 -18.38 19.20
CA ARG A 567 0.84 -18.33 20.28
C ARG A 567 1.54 -17.94 21.59
N ALA A 568 0.79 -17.34 22.51
CA ALA A 568 1.27 -16.92 23.83
C ALA A 568 1.82 -18.10 24.64
#